data_AF-A0A0Q8PQZ5-F1
#
_entry.id   AF-A0A0Q8PQZ5-F1
#
_cell.length_a   1.000
_cell.length_b   1.000
_cell.length_c   1.000
_cell.angle_alpha   90.00
_cell.angle_beta   90.00
_cell.angle_gamma   90.00
#
_symmetry.space_group_name_H-M   'P 1'
#
loop_
_entity.id
_entity.type
_entity.pdbx_description
1 polymer ?
#
loop_
_entity_poly.entity_id
_entity_poly.type
_entity_poly.pdbx_seq_one_letter_code
_entity_poly.pdbx_strand_id
1 'polypeptide(L)'
;MPPTSREARLRRLAERLGTQHRTSVEPLYDPGRQSWTLRWYDGPAVAAVRSALEQDGPENATVLARRDLTTRALALAAIRETRAGAMHRWVGNWGQRYHLEQMIGDRPYPERTIDHREEQMLTRLLTAATLGRSTAPDENRAFELIARDGIAWLLPEQQLADPGRTDGLALAPIEFLTARYATAEHRSAWETALTPMPLEAAVAAVRADPDAPPEAARAALALLPTLRATLTDELDRAESALARVATEG
;
A
#
# COMPACT_ATOMS: atom_id res chain seq x y z
N MET A 1 -23.03 16.94 36.54
CA MET A 1 -22.07 16.49 37.56
C MET A 1 -20.67 16.86 37.10
N PRO A 2 -19.77 17.33 37.98
CA PRO A 2 -18.36 17.51 37.62
C PRO A 2 -17.75 16.14 37.25
N PRO A 3 -16.82 16.09 36.28
CA PRO A 3 -16.14 14.85 35.94
C PRO A 3 -15.41 14.31 37.16
N THR A 4 -15.44 13.00 37.36
CA THR A 4 -14.63 12.39 38.43
C THR A 4 -13.15 12.74 38.22
N SER A 5 -12.35 12.83 39.29
CA SER A 5 -10.92 13.16 39.19
C SER A 5 -10.17 12.28 38.19
N ARG A 6 -10.59 11.02 38.07
CA ARG A 6 -10.09 10.03 37.11
C ARG A 6 -10.42 10.39 35.66
N GLU A 7 -11.67 10.74 35.37
CA GLU A 7 -12.14 11.14 34.04
C GLU A 7 -11.40 12.40 33.55
N ALA A 8 -11.25 13.42 34.41
CA ALA A 8 -10.55 14.64 34.06
C ALA A 8 -9.07 14.39 33.72
N ARG A 9 -8.41 13.47 34.44
CA ARG A 9 -7.04 13.06 34.16
C ARG A 9 -6.94 12.29 32.84
N LEU A 10 -7.83 11.33 32.59
CA LEU A 10 -7.83 10.56 31.34
C LEU A 10 -8.08 11.44 30.11
N ARG A 11 -8.93 12.47 30.22
CA ARG A 11 -9.09 13.47 29.14
C ARG A 11 -7.79 14.20 28.85
N ARG A 12 -7.09 14.70 29.87
CA ARG A 12 -5.79 15.38 29.68
C ARG A 12 -4.74 14.46 29.05
N LEU A 13 -4.71 13.19 29.46
CA LEU A 13 -3.82 12.20 28.88
C LEU A 13 -4.16 11.93 27.41
N ALA A 14 -5.45 11.77 27.09
CA ALA A 14 -5.93 11.57 25.72
C ALA A 14 -5.61 12.79 24.82
N GLU A 15 -5.81 14.01 25.30
CA GLU A 15 -5.43 15.24 24.59
C GLU A 15 -3.92 15.33 24.31
N ARG A 16 -3.10 14.98 25.30
CA ARG A 16 -1.63 14.95 25.16
C ARG A 16 -1.19 13.91 24.13
N LEU A 17 -1.71 12.70 24.24
CA LEU A 17 -1.45 11.62 23.27
C LEU A 17 -1.92 12.02 21.87
N GLY A 18 -3.10 12.63 21.77
CA GLY A 18 -3.63 13.05 20.49
C GLY A 18 -2.82 14.16 19.83
N THR A 19 -2.30 15.09 20.63
CA THR A 19 -1.36 16.13 20.16
C THR A 19 -0.04 15.53 19.70
N GLN A 20 0.53 14.62 20.50
CA GLN A 20 1.81 13.96 20.22
C GLN A 20 1.76 13.16 18.92
N HIS A 21 0.69 12.41 18.71
CA HIS A 21 0.53 11.52 17.57
C HIS A 21 -0.19 12.16 16.37
N ARG A 22 -0.76 13.35 16.55
CA ARG A 22 -1.63 14.02 15.58
C ARG A 22 -2.83 13.15 15.19
N THR A 23 -3.46 12.54 16.19
CA THR A 23 -4.62 11.63 16.04
C THR A 23 -5.63 11.92 17.15
N SER A 24 -6.93 11.92 16.87
CA SER A 24 -7.92 12.07 17.95
C SER A 24 -7.92 10.83 18.84
N VAL A 25 -7.71 11.01 20.14
CA VAL A 25 -7.80 9.94 21.14
C VAL A 25 -8.91 10.31 22.11
N GLU A 26 -9.87 9.40 22.31
CA GLU A 26 -11.07 9.64 23.09
C GLU A 26 -11.17 8.66 24.26
N PRO A 27 -11.35 9.14 25.50
CA PRO A 27 -11.66 8.28 26.62
C PRO A 27 -13.15 7.91 26.62
N LEU A 28 -13.45 6.62 26.60
CA LEU A 28 -14.79 6.04 26.67
C LEU A 28 -14.95 5.24 27.95
N TYR A 29 -16.03 5.48 28.68
CA TYR A 29 -16.39 4.69 29.86
C TYR A 29 -17.46 3.66 29.50
N ASP A 30 -17.17 2.39 29.77
CA ASP A 30 -18.14 1.31 29.68
C ASP A 30 -18.74 1.07 31.08
N PRO A 31 -20.01 1.43 31.33
CA PRO A 31 -20.66 1.23 32.62
C PRO A 31 -20.90 -0.24 32.97
N GLY A 32 -21.06 -1.12 31.97
CA GLY A 32 -21.28 -2.55 32.18
C GLY A 32 -20.01 -3.28 32.64
N ARG A 33 -18.86 -2.87 32.11
CA ARG A 33 -17.54 -3.38 32.53
C ARG A 33 -16.87 -2.55 33.63
N GLN A 34 -17.48 -1.42 34.01
CA GLN A 34 -16.92 -0.43 34.93
C GLN A 34 -15.47 -0.04 34.58
N SER A 35 -15.19 0.11 33.28
CA SER A 35 -13.82 0.27 32.78
C SER A 35 -13.71 1.43 31.80
N TRP A 36 -12.53 2.05 31.77
CA TRP A 36 -12.18 3.10 30.82
C TRP A 36 -11.41 2.51 29.65
N THR A 37 -11.70 2.97 28.44
CA THR A 37 -10.96 2.65 27.21
C THR A 37 -10.50 3.93 26.56
N LEU A 38 -9.20 4.04 26.22
CA LEU A 38 -8.75 5.03 25.25
C LEU A 38 -8.97 4.46 23.85
N ARG A 39 -9.80 5.14 23.06
CA ARG A 39 -10.14 4.76 21.69
C ARG A 39 -9.59 5.76 20.70
N TRP A 40 -9.05 5.28 19.59
CA TRP A 40 -8.61 6.11 18.47
C TRP A 40 -8.72 5.35 17.15
N TYR A 41 -8.62 6.10 16.06
CA TYR A 41 -8.65 5.57 14.69
C TYR A 41 -7.27 5.67 14.05
N ASP A 42 -6.81 4.58 13.46
CA ASP A 42 -5.48 4.44 12.85
C ASP A 42 -4.36 4.93 13.79
N GLY A 43 -3.35 5.67 13.29
CA GLY A 43 -2.39 6.33 14.17
C GLY A 43 -1.45 5.36 14.89
N PRO A 44 -1.00 5.69 16.12
CA PRO A 44 0.00 4.88 16.82
C PRO A 44 -0.50 3.45 17.07
N ALA A 45 0.44 2.50 17.17
CA ALA A 45 0.12 1.12 17.55
C ALA A 45 -0.41 1.06 19.00
N VAL A 46 -1.23 0.05 19.30
CA VAL A 46 -1.79 -0.15 20.65
C VAL A 46 -0.69 -0.25 21.70
N ALA A 47 0.42 -0.93 21.40
CA ALA A 47 1.56 -1.05 22.29
C ALA A 47 2.14 0.32 22.70
N ALA A 48 2.24 1.28 21.77
CA ALA A 48 2.77 2.61 22.07
C ALA A 48 1.86 3.39 23.04
N VAL A 49 0.54 3.31 22.85
CA VAL A 49 -0.43 3.94 23.76
C VAL A 49 -0.41 3.25 25.13
N ARG A 50 -0.27 1.92 25.17
CA ARG A 50 -0.15 1.18 26.44
C ARG A 50 1.11 1.54 27.21
N SER A 51 2.26 1.63 26.53
CA SER A 51 3.50 2.11 27.16
C SER A 51 3.34 3.50 27.74
N ALA A 52 2.63 4.40 27.05
CA ALA A 52 2.37 5.75 27.55
C ALA A 52 1.39 5.78 28.74
N LEU A 53 0.38 4.90 28.76
CA LEU A 53 -0.52 4.71 29.91
C LEU A 53 0.26 4.24 31.16
N GLU A 54 1.16 3.27 30.98
CA GLU A 54 2.00 2.72 32.05
C GLU A 54 2.97 3.77 32.62
N GLN A 55 3.54 4.61 31.76
CA GLN A 55 4.42 5.71 32.16
C GLN A 55 3.68 6.83 32.93
N ASP A 56 2.38 7.02 32.69
CA ASP A 56 1.58 8.05 33.37
C ASP A 56 1.16 7.64 34.80
N GLY A 57 1.14 6.34 35.11
CA GLY A 57 0.96 5.84 36.48
C GLY A 57 0.32 4.44 36.57
N PRO A 58 0.58 3.68 37.65
CA PRO A 58 0.08 2.32 37.83
C PRO A 58 -1.46 2.22 37.87
N GLU A 59 -2.15 3.28 38.27
CA GLU A 59 -3.63 3.36 38.27
C GLU A 59 -4.25 3.34 36.86
N ASN A 60 -3.44 3.56 35.83
CA ASN A 60 -3.85 3.46 34.43
C ASN A 60 -3.70 2.03 33.87
N ALA A 61 -3.12 1.09 34.63
CA ALA A 61 -2.97 -0.30 34.20
C ALA A 61 -4.32 -1.00 33.90
N THR A 62 -5.41 -0.52 34.51
CA THR A 62 -6.77 -1.04 34.25
C THR A 62 -7.49 -0.34 33.08
N VAL A 63 -6.85 0.65 32.43
CA VAL A 63 -7.41 1.36 31.28
C VAL A 63 -7.11 0.56 30.03
N LEU A 64 -8.15 0.23 29.26
CA LEU A 64 -8.01 -0.48 28.00
C LEU A 64 -7.55 0.48 26.90
N ALA A 65 -6.83 -0.05 25.92
CA ALA A 65 -6.41 0.70 24.74
C ALA A 65 -6.98 0.00 23.50
N ARG A 66 -7.77 0.73 22.71
CA ARG A 66 -8.43 0.21 21.51
C ARG A 66 -8.15 1.10 20.31
N ARG A 67 -7.53 0.51 19.29
CA ARG A 67 -7.39 1.13 17.98
C ARG A 67 -8.39 0.51 17.02
N ASP A 68 -9.22 1.33 16.39
CA ASP A 68 -10.00 0.91 15.23
C ASP A 68 -9.31 1.38 13.95
N LEU A 69 -9.51 0.66 12.84
CA LEU A 69 -8.90 0.97 11.56
C LEU A 69 -9.93 1.59 10.62
N THR A 70 -9.55 2.66 9.94
CA THR A 70 -10.41 3.31 8.95
C THR A 70 -10.41 2.55 7.63
N THR A 71 -11.44 2.80 6.81
CA THR A 71 -11.49 2.34 5.42
C THR A 71 -10.24 2.73 4.65
N ARG A 72 -9.67 3.91 4.93
CA ARG A 72 -8.44 4.39 4.27
C ARG A 72 -7.24 3.49 4.60
N ALA A 73 -7.00 3.18 5.87
CA ALA A 73 -5.90 2.30 6.27
C ALA A 73 -6.05 0.90 5.69
N LEU A 74 -7.27 0.36 5.69
CA LEU A 74 -7.56 -0.96 5.16
C LEU A 74 -7.45 -1.02 3.62
N ALA A 75 -7.96 -0.02 2.91
CA ALA A 75 -7.82 0.08 1.46
C ALA A 75 -6.34 0.22 1.04
N LEU A 76 -5.56 1.02 1.77
CA LEU A 76 -4.12 1.14 1.55
C LEU A 76 -3.39 -0.19 1.79
N ALA A 77 -3.75 -0.90 2.85
CA ALA A 77 -3.23 -2.24 3.13
C ALA A 77 -3.55 -3.20 1.98
N ALA A 78 -4.78 -3.17 1.46
CA ALA A 78 -5.20 -3.99 0.33
C ALA A 78 -4.37 -3.69 -0.94
N ILE A 79 -4.17 -2.43 -1.31
CA ILE A 79 -3.32 -2.05 -2.46
C ILE A 79 -1.91 -2.64 -2.32
N ARG A 80 -1.30 -2.50 -1.15
CA ARG A 80 0.05 -3.02 -0.88
C ARG A 80 0.12 -4.54 -0.94
N GLU A 81 -0.89 -5.22 -0.39
CA GLU A 81 -1.00 -6.68 -0.41
C GLU A 81 -1.21 -7.23 -1.82
N THR A 82 -2.06 -6.58 -2.62
CA THR A 82 -2.24 -6.96 -4.04
C THR A 82 -0.94 -6.79 -4.81
N ARG A 83 -0.23 -5.67 -4.60
CA ARG A 83 1.06 -5.42 -5.26
C ARG A 83 2.15 -6.41 -4.84
N ALA A 84 2.09 -6.93 -3.62
CA ALA A 84 2.98 -7.99 -3.14
C ALA A 84 2.62 -9.39 -3.69
N GLY A 85 1.51 -9.52 -4.42
CA GLY A 85 1.04 -10.79 -4.98
C GLY A 85 0.40 -11.73 -3.96
N ALA A 86 0.14 -11.27 -2.74
CA ALA A 86 -0.40 -12.12 -1.67
C ALA A 86 -1.94 -12.04 -1.54
N MET A 87 -2.57 -11.04 -2.17
CA MET A 87 -4.03 -10.88 -2.12
C MET A 87 -4.82 -11.89 -2.98
N HIS A 88 -4.20 -12.58 -3.95
CA HIS A 88 -4.91 -13.46 -4.91
C HIS A 88 -5.72 -14.62 -4.29
N ARG A 89 -5.58 -14.90 -3.00
CA ARG A 89 -6.27 -16.00 -2.30
C ARG A 89 -7.47 -15.60 -1.45
N TRP A 90 -7.73 -14.31 -1.23
CA TRP A 90 -8.63 -13.83 -0.16
C TRP A 90 -9.77 -12.94 -0.64
N VAL A 91 -9.91 -12.83 -1.95
CA VAL A 91 -10.72 -11.83 -2.62
C VAL A 91 -12.23 -12.14 -2.51
N GLY A 92 -12.97 -11.30 -1.77
CA GLY A 92 -14.45 -11.33 -1.73
C GLY A 92 -15.11 -11.95 -0.50
N ASN A 93 -14.37 -12.24 0.58
CA ASN A 93 -14.93 -12.81 1.81
C ASN A 93 -14.66 -11.92 3.03
N TRP A 94 -15.50 -12.01 4.06
CA TRP A 94 -15.33 -11.41 5.39
C TRP A 94 -13.92 -11.65 6.01
N GLY A 95 -13.24 -12.73 5.60
CA GLY A 95 -11.86 -13.02 5.99
C GLY A 95 -10.83 -12.00 5.51
N GLN A 96 -11.09 -11.24 4.44
CA GLN A 96 -10.16 -10.24 3.91
C GLN A 96 -9.95 -9.09 4.88
N ARG A 97 -11.05 -8.54 5.45
CA ARG A 97 -10.96 -7.49 6.46
C ARG A 97 -10.12 -7.95 7.64
N TYR A 98 -10.47 -9.10 8.21
CA TYR A 98 -9.77 -9.64 9.39
C TYR A 98 -8.29 -9.89 9.11
N HIS A 99 -7.95 -10.43 7.93
CA HIS A 99 -6.56 -10.62 7.53
C HIS A 99 -5.79 -9.30 7.46
N LEU A 100 -6.36 -8.27 6.83
CA LEU A 100 -5.73 -6.95 6.73
C LEU A 100 -5.59 -6.30 8.11
N GLU A 101 -6.60 -6.42 8.98
CA GLU A 101 -6.55 -5.92 10.36
C GLU A 101 -5.42 -6.58 11.17
N GLN A 102 -5.24 -7.89 11.05
CA GLN A 102 -4.12 -8.59 11.71
C GLN A 102 -2.77 -8.13 11.17
N MET A 103 -2.64 -8.01 9.84
CA MET A 103 -1.40 -7.62 9.20
C MET A 103 -0.95 -6.20 9.58
N ILE A 104 -1.88 -5.24 9.66
CA ILE A 104 -1.54 -3.84 9.98
C ILE A 104 -1.75 -3.48 11.45
N GLY A 105 -2.19 -4.44 12.27
CA GLY A 105 -2.57 -4.28 13.68
C GLY A 105 -1.48 -3.69 14.58
N ASP A 106 -0.22 -3.98 14.29
CA ASP A 106 0.94 -3.44 15.02
C ASP A 106 1.68 -2.34 14.26
N ARG A 107 1.30 -2.07 13.01
CA ARG A 107 1.94 -1.02 12.20
C ARG A 107 1.52 0.36 12.71
N PRO A 108 2.47 1.25 13.05
CA PRO A 108 2.13 2.63 13.39
C PRO A 108 1.75 3.39 12.12
N TYR A 109 0.71 4.21 12.24
CA TYR A 109 0.15 5.06 11.19
C TYR A 109 -0.16 4.31 9.89
N PRO A 110 -1.00 3.26 9.95
CA PRO A 110 -1.28 2.41 8.79
C PRO A 110 -1.99 3.17 7.64
N GLU A 111 -2.60 4.31 7.92
CA GLU A 111 -3.27 5.21 6.98
C GLU A 111 -2.33 6.09 6.15
N ARG A 112 -1.03 6.12 6.51
CA ARG A 112 -0.02 6.96 5.86
C ARG A 112 0.61 6.24 4.68
N THR A 113 0.63 6.96 3.56
CA THR A 113 1.26 6.53 2.32
C THR A 113 2.77 6.77 2.36
N ILE A 114 3.52 5.96 1.62
CA ILE A 114 4.99 6.10 1.55
C ILE A 114 5.42 7.15 0.53
N ASP A 115 4.60 7.41 -0.49
CA ASP A 115 4.88 8.34 -1.57
C ASP A 115 3.58 8.93 -2.17
N HIS A 116 3.76 9.92 -3.05
CA HIS A 116 2.66 10.61 -3.72
C HIS A 116 1.90 9.73 -4.73
N ARG A 117 2.51 8.64 -5.22
CA ARG A 117 1.86 7.70 -6.14
C ARG A 117 0.82 6.88 -5.40
N GLU A 118 1.22 6.31 -4.28
CA GLU A 118 0.37 5.53 -3.41
C GLU A 118 -0.79 6.37 -2.87
N GLU A 119 -0.55 7.65 -2.54
CA GLU A 119 -1.61 8.59 -2.16
C GLU A 119 -2.65 8.80 -3.25
N GLN A 120 -2.22 8.98 -4.49
CA GLN A 120 -3.14 9.19 -5.60
C GLN A 120 -3.90 7.92 -5.97
N MET A 121 -3.25 6.75 -5.95
CA MET A 121 -3.92 5.46 -6.15
C MET A 121 -4.99 5.22 -5.08
N LEU A 122 -4.65 5.45 -3.81
CA LEU A 122 -5.59 5.34 -2.69
C LEU A 122 -6.75 6.33 -2.83
N THR A 123 -6.47 7.57 -3.20
CA THR A 123 -7.50 8.59 -3.42
C THR A 123 -8.46 8.15 -4.53
N ARG A 124 -7.96 7.69 -5.67
CA ARG A 124 -8.79 7.18 -6.78
C ARG A 124 -9.65 6.01 -6.37
N LEU A 125 -9.09 5.06 -5.61
CA LEU A 125 -9.84 3.92 -5.10
C LEU A 125 -10.97 4.36 -4.18
N LEU A 126 -10.69 5.21 -3.18
CA LEU A 126 -11.68 5.68 -2.22
C LEU A 126 -12.78 6.53 -2.90
N THR A 127 -12.42 7.34 -3.90
CA THR A 127 -13.39 8.07 -4.72
C THR A 127 -14.31 7.10 -5.48
N ALA A 128 -13.74 6.07 -6.15
CA ALA A 128 -14.53 5.07 -6.85
C ALA A 128 -15.40 4.21 -5.92
N ALA A 129 -14.97 4.01 -4.68
CA ALA A 129 -15.71 3.31 -3.65
C ALA A 129 -16.77 4.17 -2.94
N THR A 130 -16.85 5.47 -3.23
CA THR A 130 -17.86 6.36 -2.66
C THR A 130 -19.12 6.34 -3.53
N LEU A 131 -20.21 5.74 -3.02
CA LEU A 131 -21.46 5.60 -3.76
C LEU A 131 -22.41 6.80 -3.57
N GLY A 132 -22.88 7.37 -4.69
CA GLY A 132 -24.07 8.21 -4.75
C GLY A 132 -24.12 9.36 -3.74
N ARG A 133 -25.04 9.29 -2.77
CA ARG A 133 -25.28 10.33 -1.74
C ARG A 133 -24.39 10.19 -0.49
N SER A 134 -23.55 9.16 -0.41
CA SER A 134 -22.62 9.01 0.71
C SER A 134 -21.45 9.98 0.59
N THR A 135 -21.04 10.56 1.71
CA THR A 135 -19.79 11.34 1.80
C THR A 135 -18.60 10.49 2.25
N ALA A 136 -18.83 9.22 2.61
CA ALA A 136 -17.80 8.30 3.07
C ALA A 136 -17.61 7.13 2.09
N PRO A 137 -16.37 6.66 1.88
CA PRO A 137 -16.08 5.51 1.04
C PRO A 137 -16.61 4.22 1.68
N ASP A 138 -17.18 3.34 0.85
CA ASP A 138 -17.61 2.02 1.27
C ASP A 138 -16.42 1.04 1.23
N GLU A 139 -16.12 0.42 2.37
CA GLU A 139 -14.99 -0.50 2.51
C GLU A 139 -15.15 -1.76 1.66
N ASN A 140 -16.32 -2.38 1.69
CA ASN A 140 -16.58 -3.59 0.92
C ASN A 140 -16.44 -3.30 -0.57
N ARG A 141 -16.94 -2.13 -1.00
CA ARG A 141 -16.79 -1.69 -2.38
C ARG A 141 -15.34 -1.48 -2.79
N ALA A 142 -14.53 -0.88 -1.93
CA ALA A 142 -13.09 -0.71 -2.19
C ALA A 142 -12.41 -2.08 -2.38
N PHE A 143 -12.74 -3.06 -1.54
CA PHE A 143 -12.22 -4.41 -1.68
C PHE A 143 -12.72 -5.11 -2.95
N GLU A 144 -14.01 -4.99 -3.29
CA GLU A 144 -14.59 -5.52 -4.53
C GLU A 144 -13.97 -4.92 -5.80
N LEU A 145 -13.58 -3.64 -5.78
CA LEU A 145 -12.91 -3.00 -6.91
C LEU A 145 -11.51 -3.60 -7.11
N ILE A 146 -10.71 -3.71 -6.05
CA ILE A 146 -9.39 -4.34 -6.13
C ILE A 146 -9.53 -5.82 -6.54
N ALA A 147 -10.52 -6.49 -5.99
CA ALA A 147 -10.83 -7.89 -6.23
C ALA A 147 -11.05 -8.21 -7.71
N ARG A 148 -11.92 -7.41 -8.33
CA ARG A 148 -12.45 -7.65 -9.66
C ARG A 148 -11.55 -7.06 -10.73
N ASP A 149 -11.07 -5.84 -10.50
CA ASP A 149 -10.40 -5.01 -11.52
C ASP A 149 -8.88 -4.97 -11.32
N GLY A 150 -8.35 -5.57 -10.24
CA GLY A 150 -6.95 -5.43 -9.86
C GLY A 150 -6.63 -4.01 -9.37
N ILE A 151 -5.38 -3.59 -9.52
CA ILE A 151 -4.93 -2.26 -9.12
C ILE A 151 -4.36 -1.43 -10.28
N ALA A 152 -4.22 -1.99 -11.48
CA ALA A 152 -3.67 -1.24 -12.62
C ALA A 152 -4.55 -0.09 -13.08
N TRP A 153 -5.88 -0.25 -13.01
CA TRP A 153 -6.84 0.80 -13.37
C TRP A 153 -6.73 2.06 -12.49
N LEU A 154 -6.07 1.97 -11.32
CA LEU A 154 -5.78 3.13 -10.48
C LEU A 154 -4.77 4.07 -11.12
N LEU A 155 -3.96 3.58 -12.07
CA LEU A 155 -3.01 4.39 -12.84
C LEU A 155 -3.69 4.93 -14.11
N PRO A 156 -3.38 6.15 -14.53
CA PRO A 156 -3.84 6.68 -15.80
C PRO A 156 -3.24 5.86 -16.94
N GLU A 157 -4.08 5.42 -17.86
CA GLU A 157 -3.61 4.75 -19.07
C GLU A 157 -2.77 5.74 -19.91
N GLN A 158 -1.60 5.30 -20.36
CA GLN A 158 -0.81 5.92 -21.44
C GLN A 158 0.00 7.19 -21.14
N GLN A 159 0.25 7.57 -19.89
CA GLN A 159 1.17 8.68 -19.59
C GLN A 159 2.55 8.18 -19.15
N LEU A 160 3.53 8.26 -20.05
CA LEU A 160 4.94 8.04 -19.72
C LEU A 160 5.45 9.18 -18.82
N ALA A 161 6.17 8.85 -17.76
CA ALA A 161 6.81 9.84 -16.91
C ALA A 161 7.84 10.67 -17.67
N ASP A 162 7.68 12.00 -17.66
CA ASP A 162 8.68 12.90 -18.20
C ASP A 162 9.94 12.88 -17.31
N PRO A 163 11.15 12.97 -17.90
CA PRO A 163 12.38 13.10 -17.13
C PRO A 163 12.31 14.26 -16.14
N GLY A 164 12.49 13.97 -14.85
CA GLY A 164 12.47 14.98 -13.79
C GLY A 164 11.09 15.46 -13.35
N ARG A 165 9.99 14.94 -13.90
CA ARG A 165 8.65 15.18 -13.37
C ARG A 165 8.26 14.10 -12.37
N THR A 166 7.88 14.51 -11.18
CA THR A 166 7.25 13.68 -10.16
C THR A 166 5.73 13.76 -10.26
N ASP A 167 5.18 13.63 -11.47
CA ASP A 167 3.75 13.37 -11.56
C ASP A 167 3.52 11.97 -11.00
N GLY A 168 2.94 11.90 -9.79
CA GLY A 168 2.97 10.68 -9.01
C GLY A 168 2.24 9.51 -9.67
N LEU A 169 1.43 9.74 -10.71
CA LEU A 169 0.74 8.68 -11.42
C LEU A 169 1.33 8.32 -12.78
N ALA A 170 2.34 9.07 -13.25
CA ALA A 170 2.97 8.76 -14.52
C ALA A 170 3.74 7.43 -14.45
N LEU A 171 3.67 6.67 -15.55
CA LEU A 171 4.25 5.33 -15.62
C LEU A 171 5.77 5.43 -15.86
N ALA A 172 6.54 4.66 -15.09
CA ALA A 172 7.95 4.44 -15.41
C ALA A 172 8.08 3.76 -16.79
N PRO A 173 9.23 3.85 -17.48
CA PRO A 173 9.39 3.28 -18.82
C PRO A 173 8.96 1.81 -18.94
N ILE A 174 9.35 0.95 -17.99
CA ILE A 174 8.97 -0.46 -18.01
C ILE A 174 7.48 -0.68 -17.76
N GLU A 175 6.86 0.14 -16.92
CA GLU A 175 5.42 0.10 -16.64
C GLU A 175 4.62 0.56 -17.85
N PHE A 176 5.07 1.62 -18.52
CA PHE A 176 4.45 2.12 -19.75
C PHE A 176 4.49 1.05 -20.85
N LEU A 177 5.64 0.41 -21.06
CA LEU A 177 5.75 -0.68 -22.03
C LEU A 177 4.91 -1.89 -21.61
N THR A 178 4.88 -2.24 -20.32
CA THR A 178 4.04 -3.34 -19.82
C THR A 178 2.56 -3.04 -20.08
N ALA A 179 2.06 -1.87 -19.70
CA ALA A 179 0.68 -1.47 -19.93
C ALA A 179 0.29 -1.54 -21.42
N ARG A 180 1.22 -1.24 -22.32
CA ARG A 180 0.97 -1.24 -23.76
C ARG A 180 1.09 -2.61 -24.43
N TYR A 181 2.12 -3.37 -24.09
CA TYR A 181 2.53 -4.55 -24.86
C TYR A 181 2.34 -5.88 -24.13
N ALA A 182 2.02 -5.87 -22.83
CA ALA A 182 1.79 -7.11 -22.11
C ALA A 182 0.62 -7.90 -22.70
N THR A 183 0.82 -9.20 -22.86
CA THR A 183 -0.16 -10.18 -23.34
C THR A 183 -0.28 -11.33 -22.35
N ALA A 184 -1.42 -12.05 -22.42
CA ALA A 184 -1.69 -13.25 -21.62
C ALA A 184 -1.33 -13.08 -20.13
N GLU A 185 -0.43 -13.92 -19.61
CA GLU A 185 -0.03 -13.94 -18.20
C GLU A 185 0.58 -12.61 -17.74
N HIS A 186 1.41 -11.97 -18.56
CA HIS A 186 1.98 -10.67 -18.22
C HIS A 186 0.92 -9.58 -18.11
N ARG A 187 -0.12 -9.65 -18.94
CA ARG A 187 -1.25 -8.71 -18.85
C ARG A 187 -2.01 -8.90 -17.55
N SER A 188 -2.35 -10.15 -17.22
CA SER A 188 -3.04 -10.46 -15.97
C SER A 188 -2.22 -10.06 -14.74
N ALA A 189 -0.91 -10.32 -14.75
CA ALA A 189 0.00 -9.94 -13.66
C ALA A 189 0.12 -8.41 -13.51
N TRP A 190 0.17 -7.68 -14.63
CA TRP A 190 0.15 -6.22 -14.64
C TRP A 190 -1.17 -5.66 -14.10
N GLU A 191 -2.29 -6.10 -14.67
CA GLU A 191 -3.64 -5.64 -14.30
C GLU A 191 -3.92 -5.85 -12.82
N THR A 192 -3.54 -7.03 -12.32
CA THR A 192 -3.81 -7.41 -10.94
C THR A 192 -2.88 -6.73 -9.95
N ALA A 193 -1.56 -6.80 -10.16
CA ALA A 193 -0.56 -6.50 -9.14
C ALA A 193 0.49 -5.46 -9.55
N LEU A 194 0.36 -4.85 -10.73
CA LEU A 194 1.38 -3.96 -11.32
C LEU A 194 2.74 -4.66 -11.51
N THR A 195 2.73 -5.97 -11.72
CA THR A 195 3.95 -6.73 -12.02
C THR A 195 4.39 -6.39 -13.44
N PRO A 196 5.57 -5.77 -13.63
CA PRO A 196 6.05 -5.46 -14.97
C PRO A 196 6.39 -6.74 -15.72
N MET A 197 6.22 -6.74 -17.04
CA MET A 197 6.76 -7.84 -17.86
C MET A 197 8.30 -7.80 -17.88
N PRO A 198 8.98 -8.91 -18.23
CA PRO A 198 10.43 -8.94 -18.31
C PRO A 198 11.00 -7.85 -19.22
N LEU A 199 12.12 -7.26 -18.81
CA LEU A 199 12.76 -6.12 -19.50
C LEU A 199 13.06 -6.42 -20.97
N GLU A 200 13.62 -7.61 -21.25
CA GLU A 200 13.92 -8.07 -22.60
C GLU A 200 12.67 -8.20 -23.45
N ALA A 201 11.61 -8.80 -22.89
CA ALA A 201 10.32 -8.94 -23.57
C ALA A 201 9.72 -7.58 -23.91
N ALA A 202 9.85 -6.60 -23.01
CA ALA A 202 9.37 -5.24 -23.22
C ALA A 202 10.08 -4.53 -24.39
N VAL A 203 11.40 -4.58 -24.42
CA VAL A 203 12.19 -3.96 -25.51
C VAL A 203 11.98 -4.70 -26.83
N ALA A 204 11.89 -6.04 -26.80
CA ALA A 204 11.62 -6.84 -27.98
C ALA A 204 10.23 -6.55 -28.57
N ALA A 205 9.21 -6.36 -27.74
CA ALA A 205 7.86 -6.02 -28.18
C ALA A 205 7.81 -4.67 -28.92
N VAL A 206 8.50 -3.64 -28.40
CA VAL A 206 8.60 -2.34 -29.10
C VAL A 206 9.32 -2.49 -30.43
N ARG A 207 10.40 -3.26 -30.50
CA ARG A 207 11.15 -3.49 -31.75
C ARG A 207 10.33 -4.23 -32.80
N ALA A 208 9.45 -5.13 -32.36
CA ALA A 208 8.59 -5.92 -33.24
C ALA A 208 7.33 -5.17 -33.71
N ASP A 209 6.99 -4.04 -33.08
CA ASP A 209 5.84 -3.21 -33.42
C ASP A 209 6.21 -2.18 -34.50
N PRO A 210 5.76 -2.35 -35.77
CA PRO A 210 6.05 -1.40 -36.83
C PRO A 210 5.36 -0.04 -36.62
N ASP A 211 4.31 0.00 -35.79
CA ASP A 211 3.49 1.18 -35.51
C ASP A 211 3.74 1.74 -34.09
N ALA A 212 4.93 1.46 -33.53
CA ALA A 212 5.30 1.90 -32.20
C ALA A 212 5.26 3.44 -32.08
N PRO A 213 4.51 4.01 -31.10
CA PRO A 213 4.43 5.44 -30.92
C PRO A 213 5.76 6.01 -30.37
N PRO A 214 6.02 7.31 -30.55
CA PRO A 214 7.24 7.96 -30.06
C PRO A 214 7.49 7.77 -28.56
N GLU A 215 6.45 7.70 -27.74
CA GLU A 215 6.51 7.41 -26.30
C GLU A 215 7.06 6.00 -26.03
N ALA A 216 6.63 5.00 -26.81
CA ALA A 216 7.12 3.62 -26.67
C ALA A 216 8.58 3.51 -27.07
N ALA A 217 8.98 4.17 -28.16
CA ALA A 217 10.38 4.25 -28.57
C ALA A 217 11.24 4.95 -27.49
N ARG A 218 10.77 6.07 -26.92
CA ARG A 218 11.46 6.77 -25.82
C ARG A 218 11.59 5.90 -24.58
N ALA A 219 10.52 5.20 -24.19
CA ALA A 219 10.55 4.30 -23.05
C ALA A 219 11.55 3.15 -23.26
N ALA A 220 11.57 2.53 -24.45
CA ALA A 220 12.53 1.48 -24.77
C ALA A 220 13.98 1.99 -24.75
N LEU A 221 14.23 3.18 -25.33
CA LEU A 221 15.56 3.80 -25.32
C LEU A 221 16.06 4.09 -23.90
N ALA A 222 15.18 4.57 -23.01
CA ALA A 222 15.51 4.83 -21.61
C ALA A 222 15.88 3.55 -20.84
N LEU A 223 15.42 2.39 -21.29
CA LEU A 223 15.66 1.08 -20.68
C LEU A 223 16.93 0.37 -21.21
N LEU A 224 17.48 0.79 -22.35
CA LEU A 224 18.65 0.15 -22.95
C LEU A 224 19.90 0.11 -22.06
N PRO A 225 20.24 1.15 -21.27
CA PRO A 225 21.38 1.08 -20.36
C PRO A 225 21.24 -0.03 -19.32
N THR A 226 20.05 -0.16 -18.72
CA THR A 226 19.74 -1.22 -17.75
C THR A 226 19.79 -2.59 -18.41
N LEU A 227 19.19 -2.73 -19.61
CA LEU A 227 19.22 -4.00 -20.35
C LEU A 227 20.65 -4.43 -20.68
N ARG A 228 21.50 -3.49 -21.10
CA ARG A 228 22.92 -3.78 -21.39
C ARG A 228 23.66 -4.25 -20.13
N ALA A 229 23.43 -3.60 -18.99
CA ALA A 229 24.04 -4.00 -17.73
C ALA A 229 23.62 -5.44 -17.34
N THR A 230 22.32 -5.75 -17.38
CA THR A 230 21.81 -7.09 -17.07
C THR A 230 22.45 -8.17 -17.95
N LEU A 231 22.49 -7.95 -19.28
CA LEU A 231 23.08 -8.92 -20.22
C LEU A 231 24.59 -9.11 -20.00
N THR A 232 25.31 -8.04 -19.64
CA THR A 232 26.74 -8.12 -19.33
C THR A 232 26.98 -8.93 -18.07
N ASP A 233 26.23 -8.65 -17.00
CA ASP A 233 26.32 -9.38 -15.73
C ASP A 233 25.97 -10.87 -15.89
N GLU A 234 25.04 -11.21 -16.78
CA GLU A 234 24.69 -12.60 -17.11
C GLU A 234 25.80 -13.31 -17.85
N LEU A 235 26.43 -12.64 -18.82
CA LEU A 235 27.56 -13.18 -19.56
C LEU A 235 28.75 -13.46 -18.63
N ASP A 236 29.10 -12.51 -17.76
CA ASP A 236 30.21 -12.63 -16.81
C ASP A 236 29.98 -13.80 -15.83
N ARG A 237 28.74 -13.98 -15.37
CA ARG A 237 28.35 -15.11 -14.52
C ARG A 237 28.45 -16.44 -15.27
N ALA A 238 28.03 -16.49 -16.52
CA ALA A 238 28.13 -17.68 -17.35
C ALA A 238 29.58 -18.06 -17.63
N GLU A 239 30.42 -17.08 -17.98
CA GLU A 239 31.86 -17.27 -18.18
C GLU A 239 32.53 -17.81 -16.92
N SER A 240 32.26 -17.19 -15.76
CA SER A 240 32.81 -17.63 -14.47
C SER A 240 32.36 -19.05 -14.09
N ALA A 241 31.12 -19.42 -14.41
CA ALA A 241 30.62 -20.78 -14.17
C ALA A 241 31.30 -21.81 -15.08
N LEU A 242 31.43 -21.51 -16.37
CA LEU A 242 32.09 -22.39 -17.34
C LEU A 242 33.59 -22.52 -17.07
N ALA A 243 34.26 -21.43 -16.69
CA ALA A 243 35.68 -21.46 -16.32
C ALA A 243 35.94 -22.39 -15.13
N ARG A 244 35.10 -22.35 -14.08
CA ARG A 244 35.22 -23.27 -12.93
C ARG A 244 35.09 -24.74 -13.34
N VAL A 245 34.08 -25.06 -14.15
CA VAL A 245 33.88 -26.43 -14.66
C VAL A 245 35.08 -26.88 -15.50
N ALA A 246 35.66 -25.99 -16.31
CA ALA A 246 36.80 -26.31 -17.17
C ALA A 246 38.12 -26.50 -16.40
N THR A 247 38.24 -25.98 -15.17
CA THR A 247 39.44 -26.13 -14.32
C THR A 247 39.34 -27.25 -13.28
N GLU A 248 38.13 -27.69 -12.94
CA GLU A 248 37.86 -28.75 -11.96
C GLU A 248 37.67 -30.15 -12.61
N GLY A 249 37.58 -30.22 -13.95
CA GLY A 249 37.54 -31.45 -14.73
C GLY A 249 38.88 -31.81 -15.36
#